data_AF-A0A961WQG9-F1
#
_entry.id   AF-A0A961WQG9-F1
#
_cell.length_a   1.000
_cell.length_b   1.000
_cell.length_c   1.000
_cell.angle_alpha   90.00
_cell.angle_beta   90.00
_cell.angle_gamma   90.00
#
_symmetry.space_group_name_H-M   'P 1'
#
loop_
_entity.id
_entity.type
_entity.pdbx_description
1 polymer ?
#
loop_
_entity_poly.entity_id
_entity_poly.type
_entity_poly.pdbx_seq_one_letter_code
_entity_poly.pdbx_strand_id
1 'polypeptide(L)'
;LKSYGAALRELGVTGHETDGRWINNRAENSHLPLRRRERAMQRFRQMRSLQKFANIHGSIHNHFNQERHLYNRQNFKQNRTAALTEWRQLFAG
;
A
#
# COMPACT_ATOMS: atom_id res chain seq x y z
N LEU A 1 25.72 -15.10 7.00
CA LEU A 1 26.73 -16.03 6.44
C LEU A 1 27.05 -15.60 5.01
N LYS A 2 28.32 -15.26 4.71
CA LYS A 2 28.76 -14.69 3.41
C LYS A 2 29.11 -15.76 2.35
N SER A 3 28.98 -17.05 2.67
CA SER A 3 29.40 -18.19 1.82
C SER A 3 28.36 -18.62 0.79
N TYR A 4 27.09 -18.26 0.95
CA TYR A 4 26.03 -18.67 0.02
C TYR A 4 26.18 -17.96 -1.34
N GLY A 5 26.61 -16.70 -1.33
CA GLY A 5 26.80 -15.86 -2.52
C GLY A 5 27.75 -16.44 -3.57
N ALA A 6 28.76 -17.23 -3.18
CA ALA A 6 29.68 -17.89 -4.12
C ALA A 6 29.03 -19.10 -4.79
N ALA A 7 28.34 -19.95 -4.01
CA ALA A 7 27.67 -21.15 -4.51
C ALA A 7 26.55 -20.82 -5.50
N LEU A 8 25.77 -19.76 -5.26
CA LEU A 8 24.73 -19.31 -6.19
C LEU A 8 25.27 -18.77 -7.51
N ARG A 9 26.49 -18.24 -7.47
CA ARG A 9 27.19 -17.71 -8.64
C ARG A 9 27.72 -18.84 -9.52
N GLU A 10 28.17 -19.93 -8.91
CA GLU A 10 28.47 -21.19 -9.63
C GLU A 10 27.21 -21.84 -10.19
N LEU A 11 26.09 -21.79 -9.47
CA LEU A 11 24.81 -22.33 -9.92
C LEU A 11 24.06 -21.45 -10.95
N GLY A 12 24.59 -20.26 -11.28
CA GLY A 12 23.97 -19.33 -12.24
C GLY A 12 22.67 -18.66 -11.74
N VAL A 13 22.37 -18.72 -10.43
CA VAL A 13 21.14 -18.20 -9.81
C VAL A 13 21.32 -16.78 -9.24
N THR A 14 22.43 -16.12 -9.55
CA THR A 14 22.70 -14.75 -9.10
C THR A 14 21.72 -13.75 -9.70
N GLY A 15 20.91 -13.13 -8.82
CA GLY A 15 19.87 -12.15 -9.18
C GLY A 15 18.51 -12.50 -8.58
N HIS A 16 18.23 -13.79 -8.35
CA HIS A 16 16.90 -14.23 -7.91
C HIS A 16 16.64 -14.06 -6.40
N GLU A 17 17.70 -13.86 -5.61
CA GLU A 17 17.63 -13.82 -4.15
C GLU A 17 17.18 -12.47 -3.59
N THR A 18 17.47 -11.41 -4.33
CA THR A 18 17.18 -10.05 -3.91
C THR A 18 15.77 -9.63 -4.29
N ASP A 19 15.27 -10.09 -5.44
CA ASP A 19 13.99 -9.65 -6.01
C ASP A 19 12.80 -10.06 -5.14
N GLY A 20 12.80 -11.29 -4.61
CA GLY A 20 11.78 -11.75 -3.68
C GLY A 20 11.71 -10.91 -2.41
N ARG A 21 12.86 -10.48 -1.88
CA ARG A 21 12.92 -9.59 -0.70
C ARG A 21 12.38 -8.19 -1.02
N TRP A 22 12.69 -7.64 -2.20
CA TRP A 22 12.18 -6.33 -2.61
C TRP A 22 10.67 -6.34 -2.86
N ILE A 23 10.15 -7.41 -3.48
CA ILE A 23 8.72 -7.61 -3.69
C ILE A 23 7.99 -7.77 -2.35
N ASN A 24 8.52 -8.59 -1.44
CA ASN A 24 7.96 -8.76 -0.10
C ASN A 24 8.00 -7.43 0.68
N ASN A 25 9.11 -6.70 0.63
CA ASN A 25 9.20 -5.38 1.26
C ASN A 25 8.18 -4.40 0.67
N ARG A 26 7.92 -4.43 -0.64
CA ARG A 26 6.90 -3.57 -1.29
C ARG A 26 5.50 -3.93 -0.83
N ALA A 27 5.15 -5.23 -0.81
CA ALA A 27 3.88 -5.72 -0.31
C ALA A 27 3.69 -5.32 1.16
N GLU A 28 4.69 -5.59 2.01
CA GLU A 28 4.67 -5.22 3.42
C GLU A 28 4.55 -3.71 3.65
N ASN A 29 5.30 -2.90 2.90
CA ASN A 29 5.25 -1.45 3.01
C ASN A 29 3.88 -0.89 2.62
N SER A 30 3.19 -1.52 1.65
CA SER A 30 1.84 -1.13 1.26
C SER A 30 0.83 -1.22 2.41
N HIS A 31 1.06 -2.12 3.37
CA HIS A 31 0.21 -2.29 4.55
C HIS A 31 0.55 -1.34 5.71
N LEU A 32 1.66 -0.59 5.65
CA LEU A 32 2.06 0.32 6.75
C LEU A 32 0.99 1.36 7.11
N PRO A 33 0.31 2.05 6.16
CA PRO A 33 -0.73 3.02 6.49
C PRO A 33 -1.90 2.38 7.25
N LEU A 34 -2.33 1.20 6.81
CA LEU A 34 -3.38 0.42 7.46
C LEU A 34 -2.96 0.02 8.88
N ARG A 35 -1.76 -0.55 9.04
CA ARG A 35 -1.23 -0.99 10.34
C ARG A 35 -1.08 0.15 11.34
N ARG A 36 -0.61 1.32 10.90
CA ARG A 36 -0.51 2.53 11.76
C ARG A 36 -1.88 2.93 12.28
N ARG A 37 -2.90 2.91 11.42
CA ARG A 37 -4.27 3.27 11.79
C ARG A 37 -4.91 2.23 12.70
N GLU A 38 -4.75 0.94 12.39
CA GLU A 38 -5.20 -0.16 13.25
C GLU A 38 -4.64 -0.02 14.67
N ARG A 39 -3.33 0.25 14.81
CA ARG A 39 -2.71 0.48 16.13
C ARG A 39 -3.29 1.69 16.85
N ALA A 40 -3.51 2.80 16.15
CA ALA A 40 -4.15 3.99 16.72
C ALA A 40 -5.59 3.72 17.19
N MET A 41 -6.29 2.77 16.55
CA MET A 41 -7.64 2.33 16.92
C MET A 41 -7.65 1.21 17.96
N GLN A 42 -6.52 0.94 18.64
CA GLN A 42 -6.37 -0.12 19.65
C GLN A 42 -6.61 -1.55 19.11
N ARG A 43 -6.39 -1.76 17.81
CA ARG A 43 -6.60 -3.03 17.09
C ARG A 43 -8.08 -3.46 17.05
N PHE A 44 -8.38 -4.38 16.15
CA PHE A 44 -9.73 -4.94 16.04
C PHE A 44 -9.89 -6.17 16.93
N ARG A 45 -10.97 -6.22 17.70
CA ARG A 45 -11.34 -7.41 18.49
C ARG A 45 -11.78 -8.58 17.61
N GLN A 46 -12.37 -8.32 16.45
CA GLN A 46 -12.92 -9.35 15.54
C GLN A 46 -12.38 -9.17 14.12
N MET A 47 -12.04 -10.30 13.49
CA MET A 47 -11.52 -10.32 12.12
C MET A 47 -12.52 -9.81 11.09
N ARG A 48 -13.82 -10.07 11.28
CA ARG A 48 -14.88 -9.54 10.41
C ARG A 48 -14.89 -8.01 10.38
N SER A 49 -14.68 -7.37 11.52
CA SER A 49 -14.64 -5.91 11.63
C SER A 49 -13.40 -5.33 10.97
N LEU A 50 -12.25 -5.98 11.15
CA LEU A 50 -11.02 -5.65 10.41
C LEU A 50 -11.24 -5.71 8.91
N GLN A 51 -11.86 -6.77 8.40
CA GLN A 51 -12.06 -6.96 6.96
C GLN A 51 -13.00 -5.92 6.36
N LYS A 52 -14.13 -5.63 7.03
CA LYS A 52 -15.03 -4.54 6.62
C LYS A 52 -14.30 -3.20 6.60
N PHE A 53 -13.53 -2.92 7.65
CA PHE A 53 -12.75 -1.69 7.73
C PHE A 53 -11.71 -1.59 6.61
N ALA A 54 -10.92 -2.64 6.39
CA ALA A 54 -9.86 -2.66 5.38
C ALA A 54 -10.41 -2.47 3.96
N ASN A 55 -11.55 -3.09 3.64
CA ASN A 55 -12.19 -2.95 2.32
C ASN A 55 -12.62 -1.50 2.07
N ILE A 56 -13.31 -0.88 3.03
CA ILE A 56 -13.79 0.51 2.89
C ILE A 56 -12.61 1.48 2.89
N HIS A 57 -11.69 1.33 3.85
CA HIS A 57 -10.56 2.23 4.02
C HIS A 57 -9.58 2.18 2.84
N GLY A 58 -9.32 0.99 2.30
CA GLY A 58 -8.49 0.81 1.10
C GLY A 58 -9.07 1.51 -0.12
N SER A 59 -10.37 1.36 -0.37
CA SER A 59 -11.07 2.04 -1.47
C SER A 59 -10.94 3.56 -1.37
N ILE A 60 -11.23 4.12 -0.18
CA ILE A 60 -11.10 5.56 0.09
C ILE A 60 -9.65 6.01 -0.10
N HIS A 61 -8.69 5.30 0.50
CA HIS A 61 -7.28 5.68 0.42
C HIS A 61 -6.78 5.71 -1.03
N ASN A 62 -7.15 4.71 -1.83
CA ASN A 62 -6.75 4.62 -3.22
C ASN A 62 -7.36 5.74 -4.05
N HIS A 63 -8.66 6.01 -3.90
CA HIS A 63 -9.36 7.09 -4.62
C HIS A 63 -8.71 8.46 -4.38
N PHE A 64 -8.35 8.78 -3.12
CA PHE A 64 -7.73 10.06 -2.78
C PHE A 64 -6.22 10.16 -3.06
N ASN A 65 -5.54 9.04 -3.35
CA ASN A 65 -4.09 8.98 -3.57
C ASN A 65 -3.71 8.37 -4.92
N GLN A 66 -4.63 8.36 -5.89
CA GLN A 66 -4.41 7.82 -7.23
C GLN A 66 -3.09 8.34 -7.80
N GLU A 67 -2.20 7.40 -8.11
CA GLU A 67 -0.98 7.62 -8.89
C GLU A 67 -0.13 8.80 -8.40
N ARG A 68 -0.11 9.05 -7.08
CA ARG A 68 0.64 10.17 -6.47
C ARG A 68 2.10 10.28 -6.93
N HIS A 69 2.71 9.15 -7.27
CA HIS A 69 4.10 9.06 -7.69
C HIS A 69 4.31 9.21 -9.21
N LEU A 70 3.25 9.20 -10.00
CA LEU A 70 3.29 9.40 -11.46
C LEU A 70 2.96 10.84 -11.86
N TYR A 71 2.21 11.56 -11.03
CA TYR A 71 1.80 12.93 -11.31
C TYR A 71 2.68 13.99 -10.65
N ASN A 72 2.80 15.13 -11.34
CA ASN A 72 3.32 16.35 -10.72
C ASN A 72 2.37 16.82 -9.60
N ARG A 73 2.88 17.68 -8.71
CA ARG A 73 2.14 18.15 -7.54
C ARG A 73 0.82 18.87 -7.88
N GLN A 74 0.76 19.57 -9.02
CA GLN A 74 -0.42 20.33 -9.41
C GLN A 74 -1.54 19.40 -9.88
N ASN A 75 -1.23 18.44 -10.75
CA ASN A 75 -2.17 17.42 -11.22
C ASN A 75 -2.69 16.58 -10.04
N PHE A 76 -1.80 16.20 -9.11
CA PHE A 76 -2.21 15.49 -7.90
C PHE A 76 -3.24 16.30 -7.07
N LYS A 77 -3.05 17.61 -6.94
CA LYS A 77 -4.03 18.46 -6.25
C LYS A 77 -5.37 18.52 -6.99
N GLN A 78 -5.35 18.65 -8.31
CA GLN A 78 -6.56 18.67 -9.13
C GLN A 78 -7.34 17.37 -8.99
N ASN A 79 -6.68 16.22 -9.13
CA ASN A 79 -7.29 14.90 -8.96
C ASN A 79 -7.88 14.73 -7.55
N ARG A 80 -7.16 15.21 -6.53
CA ARG A 80 -7.64 15.15 -5.15
C ARG A 80 -8.87 16.04 -4.90
N THR A 81 -8.93 17.21 -5.54
CA THR A 81 -10.11 18.08 -5.49
C THR A 81 -11.30 17.43 -6.20
N ALA A 82 -11.09 16.84 -7.38
CA ALA A 82 -12.15 16.11 -8.11
C ALA A 82 -12.70 14.96 -7.27
N ALA A 83 -11.83 14.11 -6.72
CA ALA A 83 -12.19 13.04 -5.81
C ALA A 83 -13.00 13.53 -4.59
N LEU A 84 -12.65 14.69 -4.03
CA LEU A 84 -13.41 15.28 -2.92
C LEU A 84 -14.80 15.75 -3.34
N THR A 85 -14.94 16.31 -4.54
CA THR A 85 -16.23 16.73 -5.10
C THR A 85 -17.14 15.53 -5.33
N GLU A 86 -16.64 14.49 -5.99
CA GLU A 86 -17.36 13.22 -6.19
C GLU A 86 -17.79 12.62 -4.85
N TRP A 87 -16.86 12.57 -3.88
CA TRP A 87 -17.17 12.09 -2.54
C TRP A 87 -18.32 12.86 -1.91
N ARG A 88 -18.31 14.20 -1.96
CA ARG A 88 -19.39 15.04 -1.40
C ARG A 88 -20.74 14.80 -2.08
N GLN A 89 -20.75 14.59 -3.41
CA GLN A 89 -21.98 14.31 -4.14
C GLN A 89 -22.66 13.02 -3.67
N LEU A 90 -21.87 11.99 -3.32
CA LEU A 90 -22.40 10.73 -2.78
C LEU A 90 -23.11 10.90 -1.42
N PHE A 91 -22.78 11.94 -0.64
CA PHE A 91 -23.42 12.24 0.66
C PHE A 91 -24.51 13.31 0.58
N ALA A 92 -24.68 13.95 -0.57
CA ALA A 92 -25.67 15.02 -0.76
C ALA A 92 -27.01 14.50 -1.31
N GLY A 93 -27.14 13.20 -1.54
CA GLY A 93 -28.36 12.52 -1.97
C GLY A 93 -29.14 11.88 -0.83
#